data_AF-A0A5M5BPE2-F1
#
_entry.id   AF-A0A5M5BPE2-F1
#
_cell.length_a   1.000
_cell.length_b   1.000
_cell.length_c   1.000
_cell.angle_alpha   90.00
_cell.angle_beta   90.00
_cell.angle_gamma   90.00
#
_symmetry.space_group_name_H-M   'P 1'
#
loop_
_entity.id
_entity.type
_entity.pdbx_description
1 polymer ?
#
loop_
_entity_poly.entity_id
_entity_poly.type
_entity_poly.pdbx_seq_one_letter_code
_entity_poly.pdbx_strand_id
1 'polypeptide(L)'
;MLIESLAQKTKLALMTVLATIGGCTLICGFTVWCCISLVTKEREQIYILDGDIPFLAQRARLEANFTMEAKAHIQLFHQYFFNLPPDNDYIKWTVGKAMY
;
A
#
# COMPACT_ATOMS: atom_id res chain seq x y z
N MET A 1 42.31 -42.40 24.19
CA MET A 1 42.13 -42.29 22.72
C MET A 1 40.76 -42.77 22.20
N LEU A 2 40.18 -43.89 22.67
CA LEU A 2 38.84 -44.32 22.21
C LEU A 2 37.66 -43.51 22.80
N ILE A 3 37.79 -43.03 24.04
CA ILE A 3 36.74 -42.27 24.73
C ILE A 3 36.61 -40.84 24.18
N GLU A 4 37.72 -40.21 23.78
CA GLU A 4 37.73 -38.88 23.14
C GLU A 4 37.06 -38.91 21.76
N SER A 5 37.29 -39.94 20.96
CA SER A 5 36.69 -40.03 19.63
C SER A 5 35.17 -40.22 19.70
N LEU A 6 34.68 -40.96 20.70
CA LEU A 6 33.25 -41.10 20.98
C LEU A 6 32.62 -39.77 21.43
N ALA A 7 33.25 -39.07 22.37
CA ALA A 7 32.77 -37.76 22.84
C ALA A 7 32.75 -36.71 21.72
N GLN A 8 33.72 -36.75 20.82
CA GLN A 8 33.80 -35.85 19.67
C GLN A 8 32.70 -36.12 18.64
N LYS A 9 32.36 -37.40 18.39
CA LYS A 9 31.23 -37.75 17.51
C LYS A 9 29.89 -37.31 18.08
N THR A 10 29.67 -37.48 19.38
CA THR A 10 28.44 -36.99 20.04
C THR A 10 28.32 -35.47 20.02
N LYS A 11 29.45 -34.75 20.17
CA LYS A 11 29.47 -33.29 20.14
C LYS A 11 29.15 -32.74 18.74
N LEU A 12 29.69 -33.37 17.69
CA LEU A 12 29.36 -33.04 16.30
C LEU A 12 27.89 -33.30 15.98
N ALA A 13 27.34 -34.44 16.42
CA ALA A 13 25.93 -34.77 16.22
C ALA A 13 24.99 -33.78 16.94
N LEU A 14 25.32 -33.35 18.15
CA LEU A 14 24.56 -32.31 18.86
C LEU A 14 24.62 -30.97 18.13
N MET A 15 25.77 -30.61 17.57
CA MET A 15 25.95 -29.35 16.85
C MET A 15 25.11 -29.30 15.56
N THR A 16 25.02 -30.40 14.81
CA THR A 16 24.21 -30.48 13.59
C THR A 16 22.70 -30.45 13.89
N VAL A 17 22.26 -31.06 14.99
CA VAL A 17 20.86 -31.02 15.45
C VAL A 17 20.46 -29.61 15.88
N LEU A 18 21.31 -28.92 16.64
CA LEU A 18 21.05 -27.53 17.03
C LEU A 18 21.00 -26.60 15.82
N ALA A 19 21.88 -26.79 14.84
CA ALA A 19 21.89 -26.00 13.61
C ALA A 19 20.62 -26.20 12.77
N THR A 20 20.12 -27.45 12.68
CA THR A 20 18.88 -27.76 11.95
C THR A 20 17.64 -27.21 12.65
N ILE A 21 17.55 -27.32 13.99
CA ILE A 21 16.44 -26.72 14.76
C ILE A 21 16.43 -25.19 14.62
N GLY A 22 17.61 -24.55 14.70
CA GLY A 22 17.74 -23.12 14.48
C GLY A 22 17.31 -22.70 13.08
N GLY A 23 17.77 -23.43 12.05
CA GLY A 23 17.39 -23.20 10.67
C GLY A 23 15.88 -23.35 10.44
N CYS A 24 15.26 -24.40 10.96
CA CYS A 24 13.81 -24.61 10.87
C CYS A 24 13.03 -23.47 11.54
N THR A 25 13.46 -23.02 12.72
CA THR A 25 12.79 -21.93 13.45
C THR A 25 12.85 -20.61 12.69
N LEU A 26 14.00 -20.29 12.09
CA LEU A 26 14.17 -19.08 11.28
C LEU A 26 13.30 -19.13 10.01
N ILE A 27 13.25 -20.27 9.33
CA ILE A 27 12.43 -20.44 8.12
C ILE A 27 10.94 -20.28 8.48
N CYS A 28 10.47 -20.91 9.57
CA CYS A 28 9.10 -20.78 10.03
C CYS A 28 8.76 -19.34 10.46
N GLY A 29 9.67 -18.65 11.15
CA GLY A 29 9.47 -17.24 11.51
C GLY A 29 9.36 -16.34 10.27
N PHE A 30 10.24 -16.56 9.29
CA PHE A 30 10.24 -15.81 8.04
C PHE A 30 8.97 -16.04 7.20
N THR A 31 8.47 -17.27 7.14
CA THR A 31 7.24 -17.59 6.39
C THR A 31 6.01 -16.93 7.02
N VAL A 32 5.91 -16.94 8.36
CA VAL A 32 4.82 -16.25 9.09
C VAL A 32 4.89 -14.75 8.84
N TRP A 33 6.08 -14.14 8.94
CA TRP A 33 6.25 -12.72 8.64
C TRP A 33 5.82 -12.35 7.22
N CYS A 34 6.25 -13.13 6.23
CA CYS A 34 5.88 -12.93 4.83
C CYS A 34 4.36 -13.06 4.63
N CYS A 35 3.74 -14.05 5.27
CA CYS A 35 2.30 -14.28 5.20
C CYS A 35 1.52 -13.11 5.82
N ILE A 36 1.95 -12.58 6.97
CA ILE A 36 1.36 -11.38 7.57
C ILE A 36 1.52 -10.17 6.65
N SER A 37 2.70 -9.95 6.07
CA SER A 37 2.92 -8.85 5.12
C SER A 37 2.00 -8.93 3.91
N LEU A 38 1.80 -10.14 3.37
CA LEU A 38 0.94 -10.38 2.23
C LEU A 38 -0.54 -10.18 2.61
N VAL A 39 -0.99 -10.71 3.75
CA VAL A 39 -2.34 -10.51 4.26
C VAL A 39 -2.64 -9.03 4.50
N THR A 40 -1.69 -8.26 5.05
CA THR A 40 -1.87 -6.81 5.23
C THR A 40 -2.02 -6.08 3.90
N LYS A 41 -1.25 -6.45 2.87
CA LYS A 41 -1.39 -5.89 1.52
C LYS A 41 -2.73 -6.24 0.87
N GLU A 42 -3.18 -7.49 1.02
CA GLU A 42 -4.50 -7.93 0.53
C GLU A 42 -5.64 -7.23 1.28
N ARG A 43 -5.49 -7.00 2.59
CA ARG A 43 -6.47 -6.28 3.43
C ARG A 43 -6.59 -4.79 3.07
N GLU A 44 -5.56 -4.19 2.47
CA GLU A 44 -5.60 -2.82 1.95
C GLU A 44 -6.43 -2.69 0.66
N GLN A 45 -6.74 -3.81 -0.01
CA GLN A 45 -7.69 -3.86 -1.12
C GLN A 45 -9.11 -3.94 -0.55
N ILE A 46 -9.59 -2.82 -0.04
CA ILE A 46 -10.98 -2.68 0.41
C ILE A 46 -11.85 -2.77 -0.85
N TYR A 47 -12.53 -3.90 -1.08
CA TYR A 47 -13.51 -4.05 -2.14
C TYR A 47 -14.72 -3.16 -1.82
N ILE A 48 -14.79 -1.99 -2.44
CA ILE A 48 -15.98 -1.15 -2.41
C ILE A 48 -16.88 -1.66 -3.54
N LEU A 49 -18.02 -2.25 -3.18
CA LEU A 49 -19.05 -2.67 -4.14
C LEU A 49 -19.85 -1.42 -4.56
N ASP A 50 -19.32 -0.67 -5.52
CA ASP A 50 -20.01 0.45 -6.16
C ASP A 50 -20.59 -0.03 -7.50
N GLY A 51 -21.84 -0.50 -7.48
CA GLY A 51 -22.56 -0.97 -8.68
C GLY A 51 -22.03 -2.26 -9.32
N ASP A 52 -22.64 -2.65 -10.45
CA ASP A 52 -22.50 -3.93 -11.18
C ASP A 52 -21.08 -4.25 -11.72
N ILE A 53 -20.06 -3.47 -11.32
CA ILE A 53 -18.69 -3.60 -11.81
C ILE A 53 -17.76 -3.62 -10.59
N PRO A 54 -17.14 -4.77 -10.25
CA PRO A 54 -16.21 -4.84 -9.14
C PRO A 54 -14.94 -4.05 -9.48
N PHE A 55 -14.85 -2.81 -9.00
CA PHE A 55 -13.62 -2.02 -9.11
C PHE A 55 -12.65 -2.46 -8.03
N LEU A 56 -11.43 -2.83 -8.44
CA LEU A 56 -10.33 -3.07 -7.52
C LEU A 56 -9.97 -1.72 -6.89
N ALA A 57 -10.57 -1.41 -5.74
CA ALA A 57 -10.17 -0.31 -4.88
C ALA A 57 -8.83 -0.67 -4.20
N GLN A 58 -7.81 -0.87 -5.03
CA GLN A 58 -6.47 -0.49 -4.65
C GLN A 58 -6.60 0.94 -4.16
N ARG A 59 -6.10 1.25 -2.95
CA ARG A 59 -5.77 2.62 -2.54
C ARG A 59 -4.70 3.17 -3.49
N ALA A 60 -5.01 3.24 -4.78
CA ALA A 60 -4.18 3.77 -5.81
C ALA A 60 -4.23 5.27 -5.60
N ARG A 61 -3.22 5.79 -4.88
CA ARG A 61 -2.68 7.11 -5.21
C ARG A 61 -3.67 8.27 -5.17
N LEU A 62 -4.67 8.25 -4.29
CA LEU A 62 -5.45 9.46 -4.04
C LEU A 62 -4.50 10.59 -3.61
N GLU A 63 -3.47 10.28 -2.80
CA GLU A 63 -2.42 11.23 -2.43
C GLU A 63 -1.57 11.75 -3.60
N ALA A 64 -1.27 10.93 -4.62
CA ALA A 64 -0.46 11.39 -5.75
C ALA A 64 -1.27 12.30 -6.70
N ASN A 65 -2.56 12.01 -6.88
CA ASN A 65 -3.44 12.79 -7.74
C ASN A 65 -4.06 13.99 -7.04
N PHE A 66 -4.12 14.01 -5.70
CA PHE A 66 -4.69 15.13 -4.94
C PHE A 66 -4.00 16.46 -5.25
N THR A 67 -2.67 16.46 -5.38
CA THR A 67 -1.92 17.69 -5.70
C THR A 67 -2.22 18.23 -7.10
N MET A 68 -2.48 17.33 -8.06
CA MET A 68 -2.85 17.68 -9.43
C MET A 68 -4.30 18.14 -9.52
N GLU A 69 -5.22 17.47 -8.83
CA GLU A 69 -6.64 17.82 -8.75
C GLU A 69 -6.84 19.18 -8.06
N ALA A 70 -6.14 19.43 -6.95
CA ALA A 70 -6.15 20.72 -6.27
C ALA A 70 -5.64 21.86 -7.17
N LYS A 71 -4.55 21.62 -7.94
CA LYS A 71 -4.05 22.60 -8.91
C LYS A 71 -5.05 22.85 -10.04
N ALA A 72 -5.71 21.81 -10.54
CA ALA A 72 -6.73 21.93 -11.58
C ALA A 72 -7.95 22.72 -11.09
N HIS A 73 -8.41 22.49 -9.86
CA HIS A 73 -9.48 23.27 -9.24
C HIS A 73 -9.13 24.75 -9.12
N ILE A 74 -7.92 25.07 -8.64
CA ILE A 74 -7.46 26.47 -8.55
C ILE A 74 -7.41 27.10 -9.94
N GLN A 75 -6.92 26.39 -10.96
CA GLN A 75 -6.83 26.90 -12.32
C GLN A 75 -8.21 27.15 -12.95
N LEU A 76 -9.15 26.22 -12.78
CA LEU A 76 -10.53 26.38 -13.24
C LEU A 76 -11.24 27.55 -12.55
N PHE A 77 -11.04 27.71 -11.24
CA PHE A 77 -11.55 28.87 -10.51
C PHE A 77 -11.04 30.19 -11.11
N HIS A 78 -9.74 30.31 -11.36
CA HIS A 78 -9.18 31.55 -11.94
C HIS A 78 -9.71 31.81 -13.35
N GLN A 79 -9.84 30.78 -14.18
CA GLN A 79 -10.39 30.91 -15.52
C GLN A 79 -11.86 31.36 -15.49
N TYR A 80 -12.67 30.76 -14.62
CA TYR A 80 -14.08 31.11 -14.50
C TYR A 80 -14.34 32.40 -13.75
N PHE A 81 -13.47 32.85 -12.85
CA PHE A 81 -13.68 34.06 -12.06
C PHE A 81 -13.11 35.33 -12.72
N PHE A 82 -11.99 35.24 -13.43
CA PHE A 82 -11.31 36.41 -13.99
C PHE A 82 -11.57 36.63 -15.49
N ASN A 83 -12.15 35.64 -16.19
CA ASN A 83 -12.45 35.74 -17.62
C ASN A 83 -13.95 35.85 -17.90
N LEU A 84 -14.62 36.78 -17.20
CA LEU A 84 -16.05 37.06 -17.37
C LEU A 84 -16.27 37.98 -18.58
N PRO A 85 -17.02 37.55 -19.62
CA PRO A 85 -17.57 38.49 -20.59
C PRO A 85 -18.64 39.38 -19.95
N PRO A 86 -18.91 40.59 -20.48
CA PRO A 86 -19.82 41.59 -19.88
C PRO A 86 -21.33 41.24 -19.97
N ASP A 87 -21.68 39.96 -20.04
CA ASP A 87 -23.06 39.47 -20.09
C ASP A 87 -23.53 39.06 -18.69
N ASN A 88 -24.56 39.73 -18.19
CA ASN A 88 -25.01 39.65 -16.80
C ASN A 88 -25.55 38.26 -16.41
N ASP A 89 -26.16 37.54 -17.36
CA ASP A 89 -26.68 36.18 -17.12
C ASP A 89 -25.54 35.15 -17.15
N TYR A 90 -24.56 35.36 -18.03
CA TYR A 90 -23.37 34.52 -18.12
C TYR A 90 -22.45 34.67 -16.90
N ILE A 91 -22.37 35.88 -16.32
CA ILE A 91 -21.63 36.17 -15.08
C ILE A 91 -22.17 35.34 -13.92
N LYS A 92 -23.49 35.32 -13.70
CA LYS A 92 -24.11 34.54 -12.61
C LYS A 92 -23.88 33.04 -12.78
N TRP A 93 -24.00 32.54 -14.00
CA TRP A 93 -23.77 31.12 -14.30
C TRP A 93 -22.32 30.70 -14.07
N THR A 94 -21.36 31.50 -14.55
CA THR A 94 -19.93 31.18 -14.47
C THR A 94 -19.41 31.25 -13.03
N VAL A 95 -19.84 32.25 -12.25
CA VAL A 95 -19.47 32.37 -10.83
C VAL A 95 -20.03 31.21 -10.00
N GLY A 96 -21.29 30.81 -10.25
CA GLY A 96 -21.89 29.64 -9.59
C GLY A 96 -21.11 28.35 -9.87
N LYS A 97 -20.58 28.20 -11.09
CA LYS A 97 -19.76 27.05 -11.49
C LYS A 97 -18.33 27.10 -10.95
N ALA A 98 -17.79 28.28 -10.66
CA ALA A 98 -16.45 28.44 -10.09
C ALA A 98 -16.40 28.11 -8.59
N MET A 99 -17.52 28.29 -7.88
CA MET A 99 -17.61 28.12 -6.43
C MET A 99 -17.99 26.69 -5.98
N TYR A 100 -18.26 25.79 -6.92
CA TYR A 100 -18.60 24.38 -6.69
C TYR A 100 -17.45 23.48 -7.16
#